data_AF-A0A5C1MH52-F1
#
_entry.id   AF-A0A5C1MH52-F1
#
_cell.length_a   1.000
_cell.length_b   1.000
_cell.length_c   1.000
_cell.angle_alpha   90.00
_cell.angle_beta   90.00
_cell.angle_gamma   90.00
#
_symmetry.space_group_name_H-M   'P 1'
#
loop_
_entity.id
_entity.type
_entity.pdbx_description
1 polymer ?
#
loop_
_entity_poly.entity_id
_entity_poly.type
_entity_poly.pdbx_seq_one_letter_code
_entity_poly.pdbx_strand_id
1 'polypeptide(L)'
;MGRCLWPSHRWICPPEQFRNIKDDVDIRADLFSIGVVIYEALTGGNPFREGARNALEVLYRTESVIPVPPTIPEDTNGMLAQFVTLMMNKFISRRPKTAAEALKWYSSFKQTLKM
;
A
#
# COMPACT_ATOMS: atom_id res chain seq x y z
N MET A 1 -0.28 23.24 4.03
CA MET A 1 0.13 22.36 2.92
C MET A 1 0.48 21.01 3.52
N GLY A 2 -0.39 20.01 3.35
CA GLY A 2 -0.03 18.61 3.61
C GLY A 2 1.14 18.25 2.72
N ARG A 3 2.32 18.09 3.31
CA ARG A 3 3.53 17.71 2.56
C ARG A 3 3.48 16.20 2.43
N CYS A 4 3.40 15.70 1.20
CA CYS A 4 3.84 14.36 0.93
C CYS A 4 5.28 14.23 1.46
N LEU A 5 5.49 13.30 2.38
CA LEU A 5 6.73 13.22 3.16
C LEU A 5 7.96 12.93 2.30
N TRP A 6 7.75 12.49 1.04
CA TRP A 6 8.80 12.07 0.12
C TRP A 6 8.71 12.81 -1.22
N PRO A 7 9.37 13.98 -1.37
CA PRO A 7 9.31 14.81 -2.59
C PRO A 7 9.72 14.08 -3.86
N SER A 8 10.63 13.10 -3.75
CA SER A 8 11.19 12.30 -4.83
C SER A 8 10.46 10.98 -5.10
N HIS A 9 9.60 10.51 -4.19
CA HIS A 9 8.93 9.21 -4.27
C HIS A 9 7.41 9.37 -4.12
N ARG A 10 6.79 10.09 -5.06
CA ARG A 10 5.36 10.41 -5.00
C ARG A 10 4.43 9.20 -5.13
N TRP A 11 4.93 8.09 -5.68
CA TRP A 11 4.17 6.86 -5.93
C TRP A 11 3.87 6.01 -4.70
N ILE A 12 4.61 6.18 -3.59
CA ILE A 12 4.33 5.49 -2.31
C ILE A 12 3.38 6.28 -1.40
N CYS A 13 3.03 7.50 -1.80
CA CYS A 13 2.39 8.45 -0.92
C CYS A 13 0.87 8.20 -0.83
N PRO A 14 0.28 8.13 0.37
CA PRO A 14 -1.13 7.80 0.54
C PRO A 14 -2.07 8.88 -0.02
N PRO A 15 -3.26 8.52 -0.52
CA PRO A 15 -4.20 9.49 -1.10
C PRO A 15 -4.64 10.58 -0.11
N GLU A 16 -4.72 10.26 1.19
CA GLU A 16 -5.10 11.20 2.24
C GLU A 16 -4.10 12.35 2.45
N GLN A 17 -2.80 12.14 2.19
CA GLN A 17 -1.77 13.17 2.39
C GLN A 17 -1.89 14.32 1.40
N PHE A 18 -2.42 14.08 0.20
CA PHE A 18 -2.62 15.10 -0.83
C PHE A 18 -3.98 15.77 -0.76
N ARG A 19 -4.97 15.11 -0.16
CA ARG A 19 -6.30 15.68 0.12
C ARG A 19 -6.28 16.75 1.22
N ASN A 20 -5.11 17.06 1.81
CA ASN A 20 -4.91 18.10 2.81
C ASN A 20 -5.83 17.94 4.05
N ILE A 21 -6.18 16.69 4.37
CA ILE A 21 -6.89 16.33 5.61
C ILE A 21 -5.86 16.40 6.74
N LYS A 22 -5.76 17.57 7.37
CA LYS A 22 -4.69 17.91 8.34
C LYS A 22 -4.78 17.16 9.66
N ASP A 23 -5.92 16.56 9.99
CA ASP A 23 -6.16 15.94 11.30
C ASP A 23 -5.96 14.40 11.32
N ASP A 24 -5.58 13.77 10.20
CA ASP A 24 -5.58 12.30 10.05
C ASP A 24 -4.33 11.73 9.34
N VAL A 25 -3.17 12.41 9.44
CA VAL A 25 -1.90 11.74 9.08
C VAL A 25 -1.52 10.79 10.21
N ASP A 26 -2.23 9.66 10.23
CA ASP A 26 -2.12 8.55 11.18
C ASP A 26 -1.00 7.58 10.74
N ILE A 27 -0.54 6.70 11.64
CA ILE A 27 0.47 5.65 11.36
C ILE A 27 0.09 4.73 10.18
N ARG A 28 -1.17 4.77 9.78
CA ARG A 28 -1.74 4.08 8.62
C ARG A 28 -1.26 4.61 7.28
N ALA A 29 -0.72 5.82 7.24
CA ALA A 29 -0.03 6.37 6.08
C ALA A 29 1.27 5.59 5.79
N ASP A 30 2.02 5.25 6.84
CA ASP A 30 3.22 4.42 6.71
C ASP A 30 2.87 2.99 6.32
N LEU A 31 1.77 2.43 6.86
CA LEU A 31 1.28 1.10 6.46
C LEU A 31 0.92 1.03 4.97
N PHE A 32 0.33 2.09 4.41
CA PHE A 32 0.07 2.15 2.96
C PHE A 32 1.39 2.13 2.18
N SER A 33 2.35 2.97 2.58
CA SER A 33 3.67 3.05 1.92
C SER A 33 4.39 1.70 1.96
N ILE A 34 4.35 1.01 3.10
CA ILE A 34 4.89 -0.36 3.25
C ILE A 34 4.17 -1.34 2.31
N GLY A 35 2.85 -1.27 2.20
CA GLY A 35 2.09 -2.11 1.27
C GLY A 35 2.52 -1.91 -0.19
N VAL A 36 2.73 -0.66 -0.62
CA VAL A 36 3.24 -0.36 -1.98
C VAL A 36 4.64 -0.95 -2.19
N VAL A 37 5.54 -0.81 -1.21
CA VAL A 37 6.91 -1.36 -1.29
C VAL A 37 6.89 -2.89 -1.36
N ILE A 38 6.05 -3.55 -0.55
CA ILE A 38 5.92 -5.01 -0.59
C ILE A 38 5.37 -5.45 -1.95
N TYR A 39 4.36 -4.76 -2.49
CA TYR A 39 3.83 -5.04 -3.81
C TYR A 39 4.92 -4.94 -4.89
N GLU A 40 5.70 -3.87 -4.86
CA GLU A 40 6.78 -3.61 -5.81
C GLU A 40 7.89 -4.67 -5.69
N ALA A 41 8.22 -5.10 -4.47
CA ALA A 41 9.18 -6.18 -4.24
C ALA A 41 8.68 -7.54 -4.76
N LEU A 42 7.38 -7.81 -4.68
CA LEU A 42 6.78 -9.07 -5.12
C LEU A 42 6.57 -9.13 -6.64
N THR A 43 6.22 -8.01 -7.27
CA THR A 43 5.84 -7.95 -8.69
C THR A 43 6.95 -7.39 -9.58
N GLY A 44 7.97 -6.77 -9.00
CA GLY A 44 9.02 -6.03 -9.71
C GLY A 44 8.54 -4.68 -10.29
N GLY A 45 7.27 -4.33 -10.09
CA GLY A 45 6.62 -3.18 -10.70
C GLY A 45 5.81 -2.38 -9.70
N ASN A 46 5.82 -1.04 -9.84
CA ASN A 46 5.04 -0.20 -8.95
C ASN A 46 3.60 -0.02 -9.49
N PRO A 47 2.57 -0.33 -8.70
CA PRO A 47 1.18 -0.44 -9.18
C PRO A 47 0.59 0.90 -9.65
N PHE A 48 1.12 2.03 -9.18
CA PHE A 48 0.62 3.36 -9.50
C PHE A 48 1.53 4.13 -10.47
N ARG A 49 2.81 3.75 -10.54
CA ARG A 49 3.80 4.36 -11.44
C ARG A 49 3.75 3.76 -12.84
N GLU A 50 3.53 2.46 -12.96
CA GLU A 50 3.50 1.81 -14.27
C GLU A 50 2.36 2.35 -15.14
N GLY A 51 2.72 2.91 -16.30
CA GLY A 51 1.78 3.55 -17.22
C GLY A 51 1.39 4.99 -16.86
N ALA A 52 1.99 5.60 -15.83
CA ALA A 52 1.82 7.03 -15.54
C ALA A 52 2.84 7.88 -16.31
N ARG A 53 2.41 8.97 -16.93
CA ARG A 53 3.27 9.88 -17.73
C ARG A 53 3.97 10.93 -16.87
N ASN A 54 3.35 11.30 -15.75
CA ASN A 54 3.88 12.34 -14.87
C ASN A 54 3.45 12.11 -13.40
N ALA A 55 4.01 12.93 -12.51
CA ALA A 55 3.78 12.81 -11.08
C ALA A 55 2.32 13.09 -10.65
N LEU A 56 1.55 13.89 -11.41
CA LEU A 56 0.14 14.14 -11.13
C LEU A 56 -0.72 12.93 -11.50
N GLU A 57 -0.39 12.26 -12.60
CA GLU A 57 -1.07 11.04 -13.02
C GLU A 57 -0.85 9.91 -12.01
N VAL A 58 0.35 9.81 -11.42
CA VAL A 58 0.60 8.89 -10.32
C VAL A 58 -0.35 9.16 -9.15
N LEU A 59 -0.55 10.43 -8.75
CA LEU A 59 -1.49 10.77 -7.68
C LEU A 59 -2.92 10.37 -8.02
N TYR A 60 -3.37 10.71 -9.23
CA TYR A 60 -4.69 10.37 -9.71
C TYR A 60 -4.91 8.85 -9.70
N ARG A 61 -3.92 8.08 -10.16
CA ARG A 61 -3.96 6.61 -10.14
C ARG A 61 -3.95 6.07 -8.72
N THR A 62 -3.16 6.65 -7.82
CA THR A 62 -3.18 6.29 -6.39
C THR A 62 -4.55 6.53 -5.75
N GLU A 63 -5.36 7.45 -6.28
CA GLU A 63 -6.73 7.67 -5.80
C GLU A 63 -7.75 6.76 -6.48
N SER A 64 -7.68 6.61 -7.80
CA SER A 64 -8.72 5.98 -8.62
C SER A 64 -8.48 4.51 -8.93
N VAL A 65 -7.22 4.05 -9.00
CA VAL A 65 -6.87 2.69 -9.41
C VAL A 65 -6.84 1.76 -8.19
N ILE A 66 -7.56 0.65 -8.32
CA ILE A 66 -7.46 -0.51 -7.42
C ILE A 66 -6.36 -1.42 -7.99
N PRO A 67 -5.24 -1.61 -7.28
CA PRO A 67 -4.16 -2.46 -7.76
C PRO A 67 -4.64 -3.92 -7.87
N VAL A 68 -4.22 -4.61 -8.93
CA VAL A 68 -4.47 -6.05 -9.11
C VAL A 68 -3.68 -6.80 -8.04
N PRO A 69 -4.28 -7.71 -7.24
CA PRO A 69 -3.57 -8.47 -6.23
C PRO A 69 -2.33 -9.19 -6.82
N PRO A 70 -1.17 -9.15 -6.14
CA PRO A 70 0.05 -9.76 -6.67
C PRO A 70 -0.12 -11.29 -6.71
N THR A 71 0.28 -11.92 -7.82
CA THR A 71 0.35 -13.38 -7.90
C THR A 71 1.69 -13.86 -7.35
N ILE A 72 1.65 -14.61 -6.27
CA ILE A 72 2.84 -15.09 -5.56
C ILE A 72 2.80 -16.62 -5.61
N PRO A 73 3.73 -17.29 -6.31
CA PRO A 73 3.74 -18.75 -6.43
C PRO A 73 3.76 -19.48 -5.08
N GLU A 74 4.39 -18.88 -4.08
CA GLU A 74 4.57 -19.43 -2.72
C GLU A 74 3.35 -19.18 -1.80
N ASP A 75 2.42 -18.30 -2.22
CA ASP A 75 1.19 -17.97 -1.48
C ASP A 75 0.02 -18.84 -1.95
N THR A 76 0.04 -20.11 -1.53
CA THR A 76 -0.98 -21.10 -1.93
C THR A 76 -2.43 -20.68 -1.60
N ASN A 77 -2.62 -19.88 -0.56
CA ASN A 77 -3.94 -19.46 -0.06
C ASN A 77 -4.28 -17.99 -0.41
N GLY A 78 -3.40 -17.27 -1.12
CA GLY A 78 -3.59 -15.86 -1.47
C GLY A 78 -3.68 -14.93 -0.25
N MET A 79 -3.18 -15.33 0.91
CA MET A 79 -3.31 -14.56 2.15
C MET A 79 -2.37 -13.35 2.18
N LEU A 80 -1.16 -13.51 1.63
CA LEU A 80 -0.20 -12.42 1.51
C LEU A 80 -0.67 -11.40 0.47
N ALA A 81 -1.20 -11.87 -0.67
CA ALA A 81 -1.78 -10.98 -1.69
C ALA A 81 -2.94 -10.14 -1.13
N GLN A 82 -3.82 -10.76 -0.33
CA GLN A 82 -4.91 -10.06 0.35
C GLN A 82 -4.41 -9.08 1.40
N PHE A 83 -3.39 -9.46 2.18
CA PHE A 83 -2.79 -8.60 3.18
C PHE A 83 -2.18 -7.32 2.56
N VAL A 84 -1.43 -7.46 1.46
CA VAL A 84 -0.89 -6.33 0.70
C VAL A 84 -2.01 -5.43 0.16
N THR A 85 -3.05 -6.03 -0.42
CA THR A 85 -4.24 -5.29 -0.90
C THR A 85 -4.92 -4.51 0.22
N LEU A 86 -5.00 -5.07 1.41
CA LEU A 86 -5.62 -4.45 2.58
C LEU A 86 -4.77 -3.27 3.10
N MET A 87 -3.44 -3.41 3.15
CA MET A 87 -2.55 -2.29 3.50
C MET A 87 -2.67 -1.13 2.51
N MET A 88 -2.84 -1.43 1.21
CA MET A 88 -2.99 -0.44 0.14
C MET A 88 -4.43 0.06 -0.04
N ASN A 89 -5.34 -0.20 0.90
CA ASN A 89 -6.74 0.22 0.78
C ASN A 89 -6.89 1.74 0.78
N LYS A 90 -7.81 2.28 -0.03
CA LYS A 90 -8.07 3.73 -0.09
C LYS A 90 -8.76 4.26 1.17
N PHE A 91 -9.55 3.41 1.84
CA PHE A 91 -10.23 3.76 3.07
C PHE A 91 -9.32 3.48 4.27
N ILE A 92 -8.91 4.54 4.97
CA ILE A 92 -8.05 4.48 6.16
C ILE A 92 -8.62 3.52 7.22
N SER A 93 -9.95 3.50 7.38
CA SER A 93 -10.68 2.65 8.32
C SER A 93 -10.54 1.14 8.06
N ARG A 94 -10.25 0.75 6.82
CA ARG A 94 -10.05 -0.66 6.43
C ARG A 94 -8.61 -1.13 6.62
N ARG A 95 -7.66 -0.20 6.83
CA ARG A 95 -6.26 -0.53 7.15
C ARG A 95 -6.13 -0.91 8.63
N PRO A 96 -5.12 -1.72 9.00
CA PRO A 96 -4.84 -2.02 10.40
C PRO A 96 -4.58 -0.72 11.16
N LYS A 97 -5.02 -0.64 12.42
CA LYS A 97 -4.88 0.59 13.20
C LYS A 97 -3.44 0.85 13.62
N THR A 98 -2.64 -0.21 13.76
CA THR A 98 -1.26 -0.13 14.24
C THR A 98 -0.35 -1.12 13.50
N ALA A 99 0.96 -0.84 13.50
CA ALA A 99 1.96 -1.77 13.00
C ALA A 99 1.96 -3.11 13.75
N ALA A 100 1.67 -3.11 15.05
CA ALA A 100 1.56 -4.33 15.86
C ALA A 100 0.40 -5.22 15.41
N GLU A 101 -0.74 -4.62 15.07
CA GLU A 101 -1.89 -5.35 14.51
C GLU A 101 -1.56 -5.94 13.14
N ALA A 102 -0.93 -5.15 12.26
CA ALA A 102 -0.47 -5.63 10.96
C ALA A 102 0.51 -6.81 11.09
N LEU A 103 1.45 -6.74 12.03
CA LEU A 103 2.40 -7.81 12.32
C LEU A 103 1.72 -9.06 12.86
N LYS A 104 0.71 -8.90 13.73
CA LYS A 104 -0.08 -10.01 14.26
C LYS A 104 -0.81 -10.75 13.15
N TRP A 105 -1.39 -10.02 12.21
CA TRP A 105 -2.02 -10.61 11.03
C TRP A 105 -1.01 -11.32 10.14
N TYR A 106 0.11 -10.68 9.81
CA TYR A 106 1.17 -11.33 9.04
C TYR A 106 1.63 -12.64 9.69
N SER A 107 1.82 -12.64 11.00
CA SER A 107 2.26 -13.82 11.76
C SER A 107 1.25 -14.96 11.75
N SER A 108 -0.06 -14.69 11.60
CA SER A 108 -1.09 -15.74 11.61
C SER A 108 -1.07 -16.60 10.34
N PHE A 109 -0.69 -16.02 9.20
CA PHE A 109 -0.63 -16.73 7.92
C PHE A 109 0.79 -16.94 7.38
N LYS A 110 1.82 -16.40 8.04
CA LYS A 110 3.22 -16.60 7.65
C LYS A 110 3.58 -18.09 7.52
N GLN A 111 3.03 -18.95 8.38
CA GLN A 111 3.30 -20.40 8.36
C GLN A 111 2.70 -21.11 7.14
N THR A 112 1.75 -20.48 6.47
CA THR A 112 1.08 -20.98 5.26
C THR A 112 1.90 -20.70 4.00
N LEU A 113 2.84 -19.75 4.06
CA LEU A 113 3.74 -19.44 2.95
C LEU A 113 4.77 -20.57 2.83
N LYS A 114 4.87 -21.14 1.64
CA LYS A 114 5.91 -22.13 1.32
C LYS A 114 7.19 -21.38 0.97
N MET A 115 7.92 -20.93 2.00
CA MET A 115 9.28 -20.39 1.85
C MET A 115 10.32 -21.51 1.87
#